data_AF-A0AA43DE72-F1
#
_entry.id   AF-A0AA43DE72-F1
#
_cell.length_a   1.000
_cell.length_b   1.000
_cell.length_c   1.000
_cell.angle_alpha   90.00
_cell.angle_beta   90.00
_cell.angle_gamma   90.00
#
_symmetry.space_group_name_H-M   'P 1'
#
loop_
_entity.id
_entity.type
_entity.pdbx_description
1 polymer ?
#
loop_
_entity_poly.entity_id
_entity_poly.type
_entity_poly.pdbx_seq_one_letter_code
_entity_poly.pdbx_strand_id
1 'polypeptide(L)'
;MTSRVDYVNDRTPSSLGIDAIWLSPIYPSPMVDFGYDVADYCAIDPRFGTLADFDRLVQEAGQRGIRIIMDLGPTSMVSECPIVSNVA
;
A
#
# COMPACT_ATOMS: atom_id res chain seq x y z
N MET A 1 7.99 -1.36 -6.64
CA MET A 1 6.59 -0.93 -6.42
C MET A 1 6.18 0.30 -7.23
N THR A 2 7.06 1.27 -7.49
CA THR A 2 6.66 2.55 -8.10
C THR A 2 6.60 2.60 -9.63
N SER A 3 7.19 1.64 -10.35
CA SER A 3 7.41 1.74 -11.81
C SER A 3 6.16 1.74 -12.69
N ARG A 4 4.97 1.57 -12.11
CA ARG A 4 3.70 1.51 -12.86
C ARG A 4 2.64 2.50 -12.42
N VAL A 5 2.92 3.39 -11.47
CA VAL A 5 1.94 4.37 -11.01
C VAL A 5 1.49 5.30 -12.15
N ASP A 6 2.37 5.57 -13.13
CA ASP A 6 2.02 6.37 -14.32
C ASP A 6 1.00 5.67 -15.23
N TYR A 7 1.03 4.34 -15.35
CA TYR A 7 0.02 3.60 -16.12
C TYR A 7 -1.38 3.72 -15.50
N VAL A 8 -1.39 3.81 -14.17
CA VAL A 8 -2.62 3.89 -13.38
C VAL A 8 -3.30 5.24 -13.57
N ASN A 9 -2.55 6.33 -13.40
CA ASN A 9 -3.03 7.68 -13.66
C ASN A 9 -1.84 8.63 -13.86
N ASP A 10 -1.60 9.03 -15.12
CA ASP A 10 -0.61 10.04 -15.49
C ASP A 10 -1.27 11.42 -15.73
N ARG A 11 -2.55 11.57 -15.38
CA ARG A 11 -3.39 12.74 -15.64
C ARG A 11 -3.61 13.07 -17.11
N THR A 12 -3.41 12.09 -17.99
CA THR A 12 -3.79 12.18 -19.40
C THR A 12 -4.95 11.22 -19.70
N PRO A 13 -5.70 11.45 -20.81
CA PRO A 13 -6.75 10.52 -21.25
C PRO A 13 -6.25 9.11 -21.64
N SER A 14 -4.94 8.90 -21.76
CA SER A 14 -4.35 7.60 -22.10
C SER A 14 -4.06 6.69 -20.91
N SER A 15 -4.13 7.20 -19.68
CA SER A 15 -4.06 6.35 -18.48
C SER A 15 -5.43 5.74 -18.15
N LEU A 16 -5.46 4.78 -17.23
CA LEU A 16 -6.70 4.17 -16.77
C LEU A 16 -7.64 5.17 -16.06
N GLY A 17 -7.12 6.30 -15.60
CA GLY A 17 -7.91 7.38 -15.00
C GLY A 17 -8.48 7.05 -13.62
N ILE A 18 -7.82 6.19 -12.85
CA ILE A 18 -8.30 5.83 -11.50
C ILE A 18 -7.72 6.75 -10.43
N ASP A 19 -8.50 6.97 -9.36
CA ASP A 19 -8.13 7.87 -8.26
C ASP A 19 -7.70 7.14 -6.98
N ALA A 20 -7.75 5.80 -6.97
CA ALA A 20 -7.34 5.00 -5.83
C ALA A 20 -6.81 3.61 -6.24
N ILE A 21 -5.87 3.09 -5.45
CA ILE A 21 -5.37 1.72 -5.53
C ILE A 21 -5.63 1.06 -4.18
N TRP A 22 -6.30 -0.08 -4.19
CA TRP A 22 -6.38 -0.96 -3.03
C TRP A 22 -5.30 -2.03 -3.13
N LEU A 23 -4.40 -2.05 -2.16
CA LEU A 23 -3.35 -3.05 -2.04
C LEU A 23 -3.82 -4.24 -1.20
N SER A 24 -3.65 -5.44 -1.74
CA SER A 24 -3.63 -6.67 -0.94
C SER A 24 -2.54 -6.60 0.14
N PRO A 25 -2.60 -7.46 1.19
CA PRO A 25 -1.64 -7.42 2.28
C PRO A 25 -0.17 -7.49 1.82
N ILE A 26 0.62 -6.50 2.25
CA ILE A 26 2.08 -6.45 2.03
C ILE A 26 2.88 -6.48 3.34
N TYR A 27 2.23 -6.90 4.42
CA TYR A 27 2.81 -7.06 5.74
C TYR A 27 3.57 -8.38 5.87
N PRO A 28 4.52 -8.50 6.82
CA PRO A 28 5.10 -9.78 7.18
C PRO A 28 4.04 -10.86 7.39
N SER A 29 4.22 -11.97 6.67
CA SER A 29 3.31 -13.12 6.73
C SER A 29 4.10 -14.41 6.39
N PRO A 30 3.76 -15.55 7.01
CA PRO A 30 4.29 -16.86 6.62
C PRO A 30 3.73 -17.37 5.29
N MET A 31 2.76 -16.66 4.68
CA MET A 31 2.14 -16.92 3.38
C MET A 31 1.33 -18.21 3.30
N VAL A 32 0.79 -18.67 4.41
CA VAL A 32 -0.17 -19.77 4.43
C VAL A 32 -1.48 -19.34 3.77
N ASP A 33 -1.84 -18.05 3.89
CA ASP A 33 -3.03 -17.46 3.28
C ASP A 33 -2.70 -16.26 2.39
N PHE A 34 -1.66 -16.41 1.56
CA PHE A 34 -1.25 -15.40 0.56
C PHE A 34 -1.04 -13.97 1.11
N GLY A 35 -0.68 -13.83 2.39
CA GLY A 35 -0.43 -12.54 3.03
C GLY A 35 -1.53 -12.10 4.00
N TYR A 36 -2.69 -12.75 4.01
CA TYR A 36 -3.79 -12.45 4.94
C TYR A 36 -3.55 -12.98 6.36
N ASP A 37 -2.66 -13.95 6.50
CA ASP A 37 -2.09 -14.44 7.76
C ASP A 37 -0.99 -13.50 8.28
N VAL A 38 -1.37 -12.25 8.56
CA VAL A 38 -0.43 -11.18 8.96
C VAL A 38 0.20 -11.45 10.33
N ALA A 39 1.53 -11.36 10.38
CA ALA A 39 2.32 -11.51 11.60
C ALA A 39 2.67 -10.18 12.28
N ASP A 40 2.79 -9.10 11.51
CA ASP A 40 3.09 -7.75 12.02
C ASP A 40 2.49 -6.68 11.08
N TYR A 41 1.45 -5.98 11.52
CA TYR A 41 0.81 -4.93 10.72
C TYR A 41 1.66 -3.66 10.59
N CYS A 42 2.78 -3.54 11.29
CA CYS A 42 3.61 -2.32 11.37
C CYS A 42 4.88 -2.35 10.56
N ALA A 43 5.12 -3.45 9.87
CA ALA A 43 6.22 -3.60 8.95
C ALA A 43 5.72 -3.91 7.55
N ILE A 44 6.59 -3.68 6.57
CA ILE A 44 6.45 -4.19 5.21
C ILE A 44 7.23 -5.49 5.14
N ASP A 45 6.64 -6.52 4.53
CA ASP A 45 7.36 -7.76 4.31
C ASP A 45 8.58 -7.48 3.39
N PRO A 46 9.78 -7.95 3.74
CA PRO A 46 10.98 -7.75 2.92
C PRO A 46 10.83 -8.21 1.46
N ARG A 47 9.91 -9.13 1.17
CA ARG A 47 9.58 -9.57 -0.20
C ARG A 47 8.96 -8.47 -1.05
N PHE A 48 8.33 -7.48 -0.43
CA PHE A 48 7.65 -6.36 -1.06
C PHE A 48 8.46 -5.07 -1.01
N GLY A 49 9.37 -4.95 -0.05
CA GLY A 49 10.32 -3.84 0.04
C GLY A 49 10.55 -3.40 1.48
N THR A 50 10.85 -2.12 1.66
CA THR A 50 11.02 -1.50 2.97
C THR A 50 9.88 -0.54 3.29
N LEU A 51 9.76 -0.12 4.55
CA LEU A 51 8.83 0.95 4.93
C LEU A 51 9.10 2.24 4.14
N ALA A 52 10.37 2.56 3.88
CA ALA A 52 10.75 3.72 3.07
C ALA A 52 10.30 3.60 1.60
N ASP A 53 10.29 2.38 1.05
CA ASP A 53 9.72 2.15 -0.29
C ASP A 53 8.20 2.34 -0.32
N PHE A 54 7.52 1.95 0.75
CA PHE A 54 6.08 2.18 0.91
C PHE A 54 5.76 3.67 1.06
N ASP A 55 6.51 4.41 1.89
CA ASP A 55 6.36 5.87 2.03
C ASP A 55 6.55 6.57 0.68
N ARG A 56 7.55 6.13 -0.10
CA ARG A 56 7.79 6.66 -1.45
C ARG A 56 6.64 6.34 -2.41
N LEU A 57 6.05 5.14 -2.34
CA LEU A 57 4.86 4.80 -3.13
C LEU A 57 3.69 5.72 -2.79
N VAL A 58 3.40 5.91 -1.50
CA VAL A 58 2.31 6.80 -1.04
C VAL A 58 2.55 8.23 -1.50
N GLN A 59 3.78 8.73 -1.38
CA GLN A 59 4.14 10.07 -1.83
C GLN A 59 3.97 10.25 -3.35
N GLU A 60 4.49 9.33 -4.15
CA GLU A 60 4.39 9.38 -5.61
C GLU A 60 2.94 9.23 -6.11
N ALA A 61 2.13 8.38 -5.46
CA ALA A 61 0.71 8.24 -5.72
C ALA A 61 -0.05 9.53 -5.39
N GLY A 62 0.20 10.12 -4.21
CA GLY A 62 -0.40 11.38 -3.77
C GLY A 62 -0.09 12.54 -4.72
N GLN A 63 1.15 12.63 -5.23
CA GLN A 63 1.54 13.63 -6.24
C GLN A 63 0.70 13.55 -7.52
N ARG A 64 0.13 12.38 -7.83
CA ARG A 64 -0.72 12.12 -9.00
C ARG A 64 -2.21 12.23 -8.69
N GLY A 65 -2.59 12.37 -7.42
CA GLY A 65 -3.99 12.40 -6.97
C GLY A 65 -4.57 11.01 -6.70
N ILE A 66 -3.70 10.00 -6.59
CA ILE A 66 -4.08 8.61 -6.35
C ILE A 66 -4.01 8.35 -4.84
N ARG A 67 -5.10 7.83 -4.26
CA ARG A 67 -5.13 7.34 -2.87
C ARG A 67 -4.68 5.88 -2.79
N ILE A 68 -3.93 5.53 -1.76
CA ILE A 68 -3.59 4.15 -1.46
C ILE A 68 -4.47 3.69 -0.30
N ILE A 69 -5.21 2.60 -0.52
CA ILE A 69 -6.05 1.94 0.49
C ILE A 69 -5.35 0.65 0.87
N MET A 70 -5.17 0.43 2.17
CA MET A 70 -4.57 -0.80 2.70
C MET A 70 -5.65 -1.79 3.11
N ASP A 71 -5.44 -3.06 2.79
CA ASP A 71 -6.20 -4.14 3.42
C ASP A 71 -5.79 -4.23 4.90
N LEU A 72 -6.73 -4.06 5.81
CA LEU A 72 -6.50 -3.98 7.25
C LEU A 72 -7.30 -5.05 7.98
N GLY A 73 -6.67 -5.67 8.97
CA GLY A 73 -7.31 -6.63 9.87
C GLY A 73 -8.11 -5.94 10.98
N PRO A 74 -8.40 -6.65 12.08
CA PRO A 74 -9.17 -6.12 13.21
C PRO A 74 -8.55 -4.82 13.76
N THR A 75 -9.38 -3.80 14.01
CA THR A 75 -8.95 -2.46 14.46
C THR A 75 -8.03 -2.49 15.69
N SER A 76 -8.22 -3.46 16.59
CA SER A 76 -7.38 -3.63 17.79
C SER A 76 -5.92 -3.98 17.49
N MET A 77 -5.62 -4.55 16.32
CA MET A 77 -4.26 -4.92 15.91
C MET A 77 -3.51 -3.79 15.18
N VAL A 78 -4.23 -2.79 14.69
CA VAL A 78 -3.68 -1.73 13.83
C VAL A 78 -3.66 -0.34 14.47
N SER A 79 -4.28 -0.18 15.66
CA SER A 79 -4.52 1.12 16.29
C SER A 79 -3.27 1.95 16.68
N GLU A 80 -2.07 1.36 16.72
CA GLU A 80 -0.83 2.05 17.14
C GLU A 80 0.27 2.03 16.05
N CYS A 81 -0.13 1.82 14.81
CA CYS A 81 0.78 1.37 13.77
C CYS A 81 1.17 2.48 12.77
N PRO A 82 2.46 2.70 12.44
CA PRO A 82 2.88 3.82 11.58
C PRO A 82 2.30 3.77 10.17
N ILE A 83 2.12 2.56 9.61
CA ILE A 83 1.61 2.35 8.25
C ILE A 83 0.23 2.95 8.06
N VAL A 84 -0.63 2.98 9.09
CA VAL A 84 -2.03 3.43 8.95
C VAL A 84 -2.19 4.96 9.00
N SER A 85 -1.16 5.69 9.42
CA SER A 85 -1.28 7.14 9.66
C SER A 85 -1.31 8.01 8.39
N ASN A 86 -0.91 7.46 7.24
CA ASN A 86 -0.74 8.19 5.97
C ASN A 86 -1.56 7.64 4.80
N VAL A 87 -2.47 6.70 5.05
CA VAL A 87 -3.32 6.05 4.04
C VAL A 87 -4.79 6.29 4.37
N ALA A 88 -5.60 6.50 3.33
CA ALA A 88 -7.00 6.93 3.42
C ALA A 88 -7.93 5.81 2.95
#